data_AF-A0A3C2DWT8-F1
#
_entry.id   AF-A0A3C2DWT8-F1
#
_cell.length_a   1.000
_cell.length_b   1.000
_cell.length_c   1.000
_cell.angle_alpha   90.00
_cell.angle_beta   90.00
_cell.angle_gamma   90.00
#
_symmetry.space_group_name_H-M   'P 1'
#
loop_
_entity.id
_entity.type
_entity.pdbx_description
1 polymer ?
#
loop_
_entity_poly.entity_id
_entity_poly.type
_entity_poly.pdbx_seq_one_letter_code
_entity_poly.pdbx_strand_id
1 'polypeptide(L)' 'MLDVLVDGEFVEEKRNISLRFRGSENQRLIDMNKTRKEGKIVLWDK' A
#
# COMPACT_ATOMS: atom_id res chain seq x y z
N MET A 1 -7.08 -14.99 -3.11
CA MET A 1 -7.60 -13.60 -3.15
C MET A 1 -6.69 -12.74 -2.30
N LEU A 2 -6.30 -11.55 -2.77
CA LEU A 2 -5.41 -10.62 -2.05
C LEU A 2 -6.24 -9.51 -1.38
N ASP A 3 -5.91 -9.20 -0.12
CA ASP A 3 -6.61 -8.17 0.69
C ASP A 3 -5.94 -6.79 0.64
N VAL A 4 -4.61 -6.73 0.71
CA VAL A 4 -3.83 -5.49 0.69
C VAL A 4 -2.71 -5.59 -0.35
N LEU A 5 -2.57 -4.56 -1.18
CA LEU A 5 -1.47 -4.43 -2.14
C LEU A 5 -0.52 -3.31 -1.71
N VAL A 6 0.78 -3.58 -1.75
CA VAL A 6 1.82 -2.56 -1.61
C VAL A 6 2.14 -2.05 -3.02
N ASP A 7 1.96 -0.76 -3.25
CA ASP A 7 2.11 -0.13 -4.55
C ASP A 7 3.22 0.94 -4.53
N GLY A 8 4.05 0.96 -5.57
CA GLY A 8 5.20 1.86 -5.70
C GLY A 8 6.56 1.19 -5.50
N GLU A 9 7.59 1.77 -6.12
CA GLU A 9 8.96 1.29 -6.03
C GLU A 9 9.56 1.46 -4.63
N PHE A 10 10.50 0.59 -4.29
CA PHE A 10 11.32 0.75 -3.10
C PHE A 10 12.40 1.81 -3.36
N VAL A 11 12.53 2.78 -2.45
CA VAL A 11 13.49 3.88 -2.51
C VAL A 11 14.31 3.85 -1.22
N GLU A 12 15.63 3.66 -1.33
CA GLU A 12 16.52 3.46 -0.18
C GLU A 12 16.56 4.71 0.72
N GLU A 13 16.54 5.92 0.15
CA GLU A 13 16.52 7.18 0.89
C GLU A 13 15.23 7.37 1.71
N LYS A 14 14.16 6.67 1.32
CA LYS A 14 12.87 6.67 2.01
C LYS A 14 12.65 5.39 2.81
N ARG A 15 13.69 4.56 2.99
CA ARG A 15 13.59 3.28 3.69
C ARG A 15 13.18 3.52 5.14
N ASN A 16 12.08 2.88 5.56
CA ASN A 16 11.61 2.98 6.92
C ASN A 16 11.00 1.64 7.35
N ILE A 17 11.73 0.89 8.19
CA ILE A 17 11.38 -0.46 8.64
C ILE A 17 10.23 -0.49 9.65
N SER A 18 9.84 0.66 10.21
CA SER A 18 8.69 0.76 11.13
C SER A 18 7.35 0.76 10.38
N LEU A 19 7.39 0.93 9.06
CA LEU A 19 6.19 0.96 8.23
C LEU A 19 5.59 -0.45 8.12
N ARG A 20 4.27 -0.52 8.22
CA ARG A 20 3.56 -1.80 8.09
C ARG A 20 3.52 -2.23 6.62
N PHE A 21 3.94 -3.46 6.35
CA PHE A 21 3.91 -4.13 5.04
C PHE A 21 4.73 -3.50 3.90
N ARG A 22 5.22 -2.27 4.05
CA ARG A 22 6.01 -1.54 3.04
C ARG A 22 7.41 -1.22 3.55
N GLY A 23 8.37 -1.11 2.63
CA GLY A 23 9.78 -0.85 2.95
C GLY A 23 10.17 0.63 2.84
N SER A 24 9.44 1.42 2.05
CA SER A 24 9.71 2.85 1.85
C SER A 24 8.46 3.71 2.01
N GLU A 25 8.63 4.95 2.48
CA GLU A 25 7.54 5.87 2.81
C GLU A 25 6.66 6.26 1.61
N ASN A 26 7.21 6.25 0.40
CA ASN A 26 6.50 6.54 -0.84
C ASN A 26 5.56 5.41 -1.29
N GLN A 27 5.71 4.19 -0.78
CA GLN A 27 4.89 3.07 -1.19
C GLN A 27 3.50 3.18 -0.56
N ARG A 28 2.44 3.00 -1.34
CA ARG A 28 1.05 3.09 -0.87
C ARG A 28 0.55 1.71 -0.44
N LEU A 29 -0.34 1.68 0.54
CA LEU A 29 -1.11 0.47 0.87
C LEU A 29 -2.51 0.65 0.27
N ILE A 30 -2.91 -0.29 -0.58
CA ILE A 30 -4.21 -0.27 -1.28
C ILE A 30 -5.08 -1.38 -0.70
N ASP A 31 -6.31 -1.02 -0.30
CA ASP A 31 -7.33 -1.97 0.12
C ASP A 31 -7.97 -2.59 -1.13
N MET A 32 -7.62 -3.84 -1.42
CA MET A 32 -8.06 -4.50 -2.65
C MET A 32 -9.52 -4.92 -2.59
N ASN A 33 -10.09 -5.10 -1.39
CA ASN A 33 -11.50 -5.46 -1.24
C ASN A 33 -12.39 -4.25 -1.51
N LYS A 34 -12.07 -3.09 -0.92
CA LYS A 34 -12.76 -1.82 -1.22
C LYS A 34 -12.53 -1.37 -2.66
N THR A 35 -11.30 -1.50 -3.18
CA THR A 35 -10.97 -1.11 -4.56
C THR A 35 -11.82 -1.88 -5.58
N ARG A 36 -11.96 -3.20 -5.43
CA ARG A 36 -12.82 -4.01 -6.33
C ARG A 36 -14.30 -3.63 -6.20
N LYS A 37 -14.77 -3.34 -4.99
CA LYS A 37 -16.17 -2.96 -4.71
C LYS A 37 -16.52 -1.59 -5.30
N GLU A 38 -15.62 -0.61 -5.16
CA GLU A 38 -15.85 0.78 -5.57
C GLU A 38 -15.44 1.06 -7.02
N GLY A 39 -14.67 0.17 -7.65
CA GLY A 39 -14.18 0.36 -9.02
C GLY A 39 -13.10 1.45 -9.15
N LYS A 40 -12.54 1.92 -8.03
CA LYS A 40 -11.48 2.93 -7.94
C LYS A 40 -10.52 2.58 -6.83
N ILE A 41 -9.28 3.08 -6.92
CA ILE A 41 -8.27 2.84 -5.89
C ILE A 41 -8.75 3.42 -4.56
N VAL A 42 -8.79 2.56 -3.53
CA VAL A 42 -9.04 2.96 -2.14
C VAL A 42 -7.79 2.69 -1.33
N LEU A 43 -7.24 3.74 -0.71
CA LEU A 43 -6.09 3.61 0.17
C LEU A 43 -6.52 2.88 1.45
N TRP A 44 -5.63 2.04 1.96
CA TRP A 44 -5.82 1.34 3.20
C TRP A 44 -5.53 2.28 4.37
N ASP A 45 -6.53 3.09 4.73
CA ASP A 45 -6.53 3.84 5.99
C ASP A 45 -6.80 2.87 7.13
N LYS A 46 -5.92 2.93 8.13
CA LYS A 46 -6.09 2.27 9.41
C LYS A 46 -6.85 3.16 10.38
#